data_AF-A0A8J3H9U7-F1
#
_entry.id   AF-A0A8J3H9U7-F1
#
_cell.length_a   1.000
_cell.length_b   1.000
_cell.length_c   1.000
_cell.angle_alpha   90.00
_cell.angle_beta   90.00
_cell.angle_gamma   90.00
#
_symmetry.space_group_name_H-M   'P 1'
#
loop_
_entity.id
_entity.type
_entity.pdbx_description
1 polymer ?
#
loop_
_entity_poly.entity_id
_entity_poly.type
_entity_poly.pdbx_seq_one_letter_code
_entity_poly.pdbx_strand_id
1 'polypeptide(L)'
;MSTFDSTKLPLPQVLKDITDGVIQLPDFQRGWVWDDEHVKSLLISIARSFPVGAVMMLDTGGEVRFQVRPVENVEFSGGLPEPERLILDGQQRLTSLTQVLALDKPVKTFDAKGKAIDRHYYIDIALALEEDRLEDAFISVPADRKIKENFDRDIVMDLSTTEMEIRSFHFPCSQILSSDDWEEALHEHAPELFGEFMKFRKQVLAAFRSYQLPAITLGKATSKEAVCLVFEKVNTGGVPLSVFELVTATFAADNFNLRDDWYGSRLRRVEGRVERLSKEPILKGIEPADFLQAISILQSSERRKADIAAGKTGKQISAVSAKRSTVLSLSLDDYQTWAPAVEAGFILAAKFMRKQCFFTGRELPYRTQLVPLAAVLSQIENRWLEPKIYDRLSKWFWCGVLGELYGGAVETRIANDYEELMRWVIDGGEPGDTPRTIGDAAFQESRLDTLRSRNSAAYKGLNVLILREGAKDFFWKASIQELDGEDIALDIHHIFPRAWCEDEGIPANTFNSIVNKTPISYKANRMIGRKAPSEYLASLQAHKQVGLEDIEMDAILASHRIPVAQLRSNEFAEFYKVRKTNLLQLVEIAMGKAPQLDQSNSDRLPSQEADQDELV
;
A
#
# COMPACT_ATOMS: atom_id res chain seq x y z
N MET A 1 0.84 32.52 32.58
CA MET A 1 0.93 33.01 31.20
C MET A 1 0.25 31.98 30.32
N SER A 2 -0.52 32.38 29.30
CA SER A 2 -1.13 31.44 28.36
C SER A 2 -0.04 30.59 27.71
N THR A 3 -0.21 29.26 27.70
CA THR A 3 0.70 28.31 27.03
C THR A 3 0.60 28.38 25.49
N PHE A 4 -0.40 29.11 24.99
CA PHE A 4 -0.73 29.24 23.57
C PHE A 4 -0.76 30.71 23.17
N ASP A 5 -0.15 31.01 22.02
CA ASP A 5 -0.31 32.29 21.33
C ASP A 5 -0.99 32.05 19.97
N SER A 6 -1.94 32.90 19.60
CA SER A 6 -2.65 32.85 18.31
C SER A 6 -2.32 34.10 17.54
N THR A 7 -1.59 33.93 16.43
CA THR A 7 -1.06 35.04 15.63
C THR A 7 -1.33 34.83 14.14
N LYS A 8 -0.95 35.82 13.33
CA LYS A 8 -0.98 35.76 11.87
C LYS A 8 0.44 35.94 11.37
N LEU A 9 0.91 34.98 10.58
CA LEU A 9 2.25 35.01 10.00
C LEU A 9 2.17 35.32 8.50
N PRO A 10 2.94 36.29 7.98
CA PRO A 10 3.01 36.52 6.54
C PRO A 10 3.54 35.28 5.81
N LEU A 11 2.81 34.78 4.81
CA LEU A 11 3.20 33.59 4.05
C LEU A 11 4.64 33.69 3.48
N PRO A 12 5.06 34.80 2.84
CA PRO A 12 6.43 34.89 2.30
C PRO A 12 7.50 34.72 3.39
N GLN A 13 7.27 35.25 4.60
CA GLN A 13 8.20 35.10 5.71
C GLN A 13 8.24 33.65 6.21
N VAL A 14 7.09 32.98 6.32
CA VAL A 14 7.05 31.56 6.74
C VAL A 14 7.81 30.68 5.77
N LEU A 15 7.65 30.89 4.45
CA LEU A 15 8.35 30.10 3.45
C LEU A 15 9.86 30.37 3.47
N LYS A 16 10.26 31.63 3.65
CA LYS A 16 11.67 32.00 3.83
C LYS A 16 12.27 31.37 5.10
N ASP A 17 11.56 31.43 6.22
CA ASP A 17 12.00 30.81 7.48
C ASP A 17 12.18 29.28 7.32
N ILE A 18 11.38 28.63 6.47
CA ILE A 18 11.55 27.21 6.13
C ILE A 18 12.81 26.98 5.31
N THR A 19 13.03 27.78 4.25
CA THR A 19 14.22 27.62 3.38
C THR A 19 15.52 27.98 4.08
N ASP A 20 15.47 28.90 5.05
CA ASP A 20 16.63 29.30 5.88
C ASP A 20 16.89 28.31 7.03
N GLY A 21 15.99 27.34 7.26
CA GLY A 21 16.12 26.32 8.32
C GLY A 21 15.68 26.77 9.71
N VAL A 22 15.09 27.96 9.84
CA VAL A 22 14.52 28.50 11.08
C VAL A 22 13.27 27.71 11.50
N ILE A 23 12.44 27.34 10.52
CA ILE A 23 11.27 26.46 10.71
C ILE A 23 11.58 25.10 10.09
N GLN A 24 11.42 24.02 10.87
CA GLN A 24 11.65 22.65 10.41
C GLN A 24 10.53 21.69 10.81
N LEU A 25 10.63 20.45 10.32
CA LEU A 25 9.69 19.38 10.66
C LEU A 25 10.25 18.54 11.81
N PRO A 26 9.43 18.21 12.82
CA PRO A 26 9.74 17.08 13.68
C PRO A 26 9.84 15.80 12.86
N ASP A 27 10.85 15.01 13.14
CA ASP A 27 11.15 13.80 12.37
C ASP A 27 10.17 12.65 12.66
N PHE A 28 9.35 12.77 13.70
CA PHE A 28 8.26 11.83 13.97
C PHE A 28 7.04 12.00 13.04
N GLN A 29 6.96 13.12 12.31
CA GLN A 29 5.89 13.33 11.33
C GLN A 29 6.11 12.46 10.08
N ARG A 30 5.02 12.02 9.45
CA ARG A 30 5.07 11.21 8.23
C ARG A 30 5.68 11.95 7.05
N GLY A 31 6.06 11.20 6.02
CA GLY A 31 6.49 11.79 4.74
C GLY A 31 5.40 12.62 4.07
N TRP A 32 5.77 13.27 2.98
CA TRP A 32 4.83 13.93 2.08
C TRP A 32 3.94 12.91 1.35
N VAL A 33 2.63 13.17 1.27
CA VAL A 33 1.64 12.23 0.72
C VAL A 33 0.53 12.88 -0.12
N TRP A 34 0.57 14.20 -0.34
CA TRP A 34 -0.42 14.86 -1.18
C TRP A 34 -0.12 14.62 -2.67
N ASP A 35 -1.18 14.35 -3.42
CA ASP A 35 -1.17 14.26 -4.88
C ASP A 35 -1.22 15.65 -5.55
N ASP A 36 -1.12 15.66 -6.87
CA ASP A 36 -1.14 16.85 -7.72
C ASP A 36 -2.40 17.71 -7.54
N GLU A 37 -3.57 17.08 -7.35
CA GLU A 37 -4.85 17.78 -7.19
C GLU A 37 -4.94 18.53 -5.86
N HIS A 38 -4.45 17.92 -4.76
CA HIS A 38 -4.39 18.59 -3.46
C HIS A 38 -3.49 19.82 -3.50
N VAL A 39 -2.36 19.76 -4.22
CA VAL A 39 -1.46 20.91 -4.38
C VAL A 39 -2.14 22.02 -5.17
N LYS A 40 -2.77 21.72 -6.32
CA LYS A 40 -3.51 22.73 -7.11
C LYS A 40 -4.64 23.37 -6.32
N SER A 41 -5.45 22.56 -5.63
CA SER A 41 -6.57 23.04 -4.80
C SER A 41 -6.11 24.01 -3.70
N LEU A 42 -4.95 23.76 -3.08
CA LEU A 42 -4.37 24.68 -2.11
C LEU A 42 -3.96 26.01 -2.73
N LEU A 43 -3.31 25.99 -3.90
CA LEU A 43 -2.91 27.21 -4.61
C LEU A 43 -4.13 28.05 -5.00
N ILE A 44 -5.17 27.41 -5.56
CA ILE A 44 -6.42 28.07 -5.93
C ILE A 44 -7.09 28.70 -4.71
N SER A 45 -7.10 28.01 -3.57
CA SER A 45 -7.68 28.54 -2.32
C SER A 45 -6.98 29.83 -1.87
N ILE A 46 -5.65 29.90 -1.96
CA ILE A 46 -4.89 31.11 -1.63
C ILE A 46 -5.12 32.21 -2.66
N ALA A 47 -5.17 31.87 -3.95
CA ALA A 47 -5.48 32.82 -5.02
C ALA A 47 -6.84 33.50 -4.83
N ARG A 48 -7.83 32.75 -4.31
CA ARG A 48 -9.15 33.27 -3.92
C ARG A 48 -9.18 33.99 -2.56
N SER A 49 -8.04 34.09 -1.88
CA SER A 49 -7.94 34.60 -0.50
C SER A 49 -8.83 33.83 0.50
N PHE A 50 -9.12 32.56 0.22
CA PHE A 50 -9.88 31.70 1.11
C PHE A 50 -8.99 31.16 2.24
N PRO A 51 -9.55 30.96 3.45
CA PRO A 51 -8.78 30.46 4.58
C PRO A 51 -8.37 29.00 4.37
N VAL A 52 -7.07 28.74 4.26
CA VAL A 52 -6.51 27.38 4.11
C VAL A 52 -6.30 26.64 5.45
N GLY A 53 -6.96 27.10 6.52
CA GLY A 53 -6.83 26.58 7.89
C GLY A 53 -5.63 27.15 8.66
N ALA A 54 -5.61 26.96 9.98
CA ALA A 54 -4.49 27.36 10.83
C ALA A 54 -3.32 26.37 10.74
N VAL A 55 -2.10 26.83 11.02
CA VAL A 55 -0.93 25.97 11.25
C VAL A 55 -0.55 25.98 12.71
N MET A 56 0.08 24.91 13.18
CA MET A 56 0.54 24.82 14.56
C MET A 56 2.05 24.70 14.60
N MET A 57 2.69 25.51 15.45
CA MET A 57 4.13 25.54 15.61
C MET A 57 4.53 25.38 17.08
N LEU A 58 5.71 24.82 17.33
CA LEU A 58 6.33 24.72 18.64
C LEU A 58 7.63 25.52 18.65
N ASP A 59 7.77 26.45 19.59
CA ASP A 59 9.04 27.14 19.83
C ASP A 59 10.06 26.19 20.46
N THR A 60 11.26 26.14 19.89
CA THR A 60 12.35 25.28 20.38
C THR A 60 13.19 25.97 21.46
N GLY A 61 14.04 25.21 22.15
CA GLY A 61 14.90 25.70 23.24
C GLY A 61 14.30 25.55 24.64
N GLY A 62 13.21 24.78 24.77
CA GLY A 62 12.69 24.29 26.05
C GLY A 62 13.25 22.93 26.46
N GLU A 63 12.60 22.28 27.42
CA GLU A 63 12.93 20.89 27.82
C GLU A 63 12.64 19.88 26.70
N VAL A 64 11.69 20.22 25.81
CA VAL A 64 11.30 19.38 24.68
C VAL A 64 12.36 19.45 23.58
N ARG A 65 13.04 18.32 23.36
CA ARG A 65 13.90 18.09 22.20
C ARG A 65 13.32 16.98 21.34
N PHE A 66 12.98 17.33 20.11
CA PHE A 66 12.63 16.37 19.07
C PHE A 66 13.76 16.30 18.07
N GLN A 67 13.95 15.13 17.46
CA GLN A 67 14.78 15.04 16.27
C GLN A 67 14.06 15.74 15.12
N VAL A 68 14.84 16.38 14.25
CA VAL A 68 14.33 17.30 13.21
C VAL A 68 14.78 16.85 11.83
N ARG A 69 14.01 17.24 10.83
CA ARG A 69 14.35 17.05 9.42
C ARG A 69 13.91 18.26 8.61
N PRO A 70 14.56 18.52 7.46
CA PRO A 70 14.12 19.56 6.54
C PRO A 70 12.70 19.28 6.02
N VAL A 71 12.02 20.35 5.59
CA VAL A 71 10.85 20.24 4.71
C VAL A 71 11.27 19.59 3.39
N GLU A 72 10.37 18.82 2.76
CA GLU A 72 10.72 18.06 1.55
C GLU A 72 11.32 18.94 0.46
N ASN A 73 12.32 18.40 -0.25
CA ASN A 73 13.13 19.07 -1.28
C ASN A 73 13.99 20.28 -0.81
N VAL A 74 13.92 20.68 0.46
CA VAL A 74 14.86 21.65 1.05
C VAL A 74 16.18 20.94 1.40
N GLU A 75 17.28 21.46 0.88
CA GLU A 75 18.63 20.94 1.10
C GLU A 75 19.52 22.03 1.67
N PHE A 76 20.34 21.68 2.65
CA PHE A 76 21.33 22.58 3.23
C PHE A 76 22.73 22.13 2.80
N SER A 77 23.55 23.08 2.34
CA SER A 77 24.92 22.83 1.88
C SER A 77 25.92 22.48 3.01
N GLY A 78 25.44 22.40 4.26
CA GLY A 78 26.18 21.99 5.45
C GLY A 78 25.36 21.09 6.38
N GLY A 79 25.65 21.15 7.68
CA GLY A 79 24.80 20.49 8.68
C GLY A 79 23.41 21.11 8.73
N LEU A 80 22.43 20.32 9.15
CA LEU A 80 21.07 20.81 9.37
C LEU A 80 21.09 21.91 10.45
N PRO A 81 20.60 23.13 10.18
CA PRO A 81 20.57 24.19 11.17
C PRO A 81 19.73 23.80 12.40
N GLU A 82 20.01 24.39 13.56
CA GLU A 82 19.12 24.27 14.73
C GLU A 82 17.87 25.12 14.50
N PRO A 83 16.66 24.53 14.46
CA PRO A 83 15.45 25.28 14.20
C PRO A 83 15.03 26.09 15.43
N GLU A 84 14.39 27.24 15.21
CA GLU A 84 13.72 28.02 16.25
C GLU A 84 12.27 27.57 16.46
N ARG A 85 11.65 27.01 15.41
CA ARG A 85 10.25 26.55 15.42
C ARG A 85 10.08 25.22 14.70
N LEU A 86 9.18 24.39 15.20
CA LEU A 86 8.81 23.11 14.59
C LEU A 86 7.35 23.10 14.16
N ILE A 87 7.07 22.64 12.94
CA ILE A 87 5.70 22.50 12.43
C ILE A 87 5.05 21.28 13.07
N LEU A 88 4.01 21.47 13.87
CA LEU A 88 3.22 20.38 14.47
C LEU A 88 1.95 20.06 13.67
N ASP A 89 1.33 21.06 13.04
CA ASP A 89 0.19 20.86 12.14
C ASP A 89 0.30 21.77 10.93
N GLY A 90 -0.27 21.33 9.80
CA GLY A 90 -0.16 22.02 8.53
C GLY A 90 1.09 21.67 7.74
N GLN A 91 1.79 20.59 8.12
CA GLN A 91 2.96 20.07 7.42
C GLN A 91 2.72 19.96 5.92
N GLN A 92 1.65 19.28 5.49
CA GLN A 92 1.42 19.06 4.06
C GLN A 92 1.22 20.40 3.33
N ARG A 93 0.38 21.29 3.87
CA ARG A 93 0.16 22.64 3.30
C ARG A 93 1.45 23.44 3.17
N LEU A 94 2.24 23.53 4.23
CA LEU A 94 3.50 24.29 4.22
C LEU A 94 4.55 23.66 3.30
N THR A 95 4.61 22.32 3.26
CA THR A 95 5.48 21.60 2.32
C THR A 95 5.08 21.86 0.87
N SER A 96 3.79 21.87 0.52
CA SER A 96 3.34 22.26 -0.83
C SER A 96 3.78 23.66 -1.20
N LEU A 97 3.47 24.63 -0.34
CA LEU A 97 3.73 26.04 -0.63
C LEU A 97 5.23 26.31 -0.71
N THR A 98 6.04 25.67 0.12
CA THR A 98 7.50 25.78 0.04
C THR A 98 8.00 25.22 -1.29
N GLN A 99 7.60 23.99 -1.64
CA GLN A 99 8.07 23.36 -2.87
C GLN A 99 7.63 24.09 -4.13
N VAL A 100 6.43 24.68 -4.15
CA VAL A 100 5.88 25.37 -5.32
C VAL A 100 6.37 26.82 -5.43
N LEU A 101 6.40 27.56 -4.31
CA LEU A 101 6.56 29.02 -4.32
C LEU A 101 7.97 29.48 -3.94
N ALA A 102 8.79 28.62 -3.34
CA ALA A 102 10.10 28.99 -2.80
C ALA A 102 11.26 28.17 -3.40
N LEU A 103 10.99 27.08 -4.11
CA LEU A 103 12.00 26.24 -4.75
C LEU A 103 11.84 26.27 -6.27
N ASP A 104 12.96 26.23 -7.00
CA ASP A 104 12.99 26.07 -8.47
C ASP A 104 13.05 24.60 -8.91
N LYS A 105 13.10 23.67 -7.95
CA LYS A 105 13.06 22.22 -8.22
C LYS A 105 11.62 21.76 -8.49
N PRO A 106 11.39 20.76 -9.35
CA PRO A 106 10.05 20.19 -9.51
C PRO A 106 9.57 19.58 -8.19
N VAL A 107 8.27 19.72 -7.93
CA VAL A 107 7.60 19.15 -6.78
C VAL A 107 7.47 17.64 -7.00
N LYS A 108 7.97 16.86 -6.04
CA LYS A 108 7.81 15.40 -6.04
C LYS A 108 6.44 15.08 -5.43
N THR A 109 5.51 14.58 -6.23
CA THR A 109 4.12 14.31 -5.83
C THR A 109 3.63 13.00 -6.44
N PHE A 110 2.33 12.74 -6.34
CA PHE A 110 1.68 11.53 -6.83
C PHE A 110 0.55 11.90 -7.79
N ASP A 111 0.29 11.05 -8.79
CA ASP A 111 -0.92 11.16 -9.58
C ASP A 111 -2.14 10.60 -8.82
N ALA A 112 -3.34 10.72 -9.40
CA ALA A 112 -4.58 10.21 -8.81
C ALA A 112 -4.57 8.67 -8.58
N LYS A 113 -3.61 7.94 -9.18
CA LYS A 113 -3.42 6.49 -9.01
C LYS A 113 -2.30 6.16 -8.01
N GLY A 114 -1.72 7.17 -7.35
CA GLY A 114 -0.64 7.01 -6.38
C GLY A 114 0.75 6.78 -6.98
N LYS A 115 0.93 6.97 -8.29
CA LYS A 115 2.24 6.85 -8.95
C LYS A 115 3.05 8.12 -8.70
N ALA A 116 4.30 7.97 -8.30
CA ALA A 116 5.22 9.09 -8.12
C ALA A 116 5.48 9.83 -9.45
N ILE A 117 5.38 11.17 -9.40
CA ILE A 117 5.56 12.10 -10.51
C ILE A 117 6.27 13.38 -10.05
N ASP A 118 6.98 14.03 -10.97
CA ASP A 118 7.68 15.29 -10.72
C ASP A 118 7.02 16.40 -11.55
N ARG A 119 6.58 17.48 -10.89
CA ARG A 119 5.75 18.54 -11.50
C ARG A 119 6.24 19.95 -11.20
N HIS A 120 6.18 20.81 -12.21
CA HIS A 120 6.17 22.27 -12.02
C HIS A 120 4.72 22.77 -12.11
N TYR A 121 4.43 23.88 -11.42
CA TYR A 121 3.10 24.48 -11.42
C TYR A 121 3.14 25.82 -12.11
N TYR A 122 2.13 26.08 -12.94
CA TYR A 122 1.99 27.28 -13.73
C TYR A 122 0.58 27.84 -13.60
N ILE A 123 0.43 29.13 -13.89
CA ILE A 123 -0.86 29.80 -13.99
C ILE A 123 -1.02 30.29 -15.43
N ASP A 124 -2.06 29.83 -16.13
CA ASP A 124 -2.51 30.45 -17.37
C ASP A 124 -3.07 31.84 -17.02
N ILE A 125 -2.37 32.89 -17.46
CA ILE A 125 -2.71 34.26 -17.08
C ILE A 125 -4.05 34.68 -17.70
N ALA A 126 -4.33 34.25 -18.93
CA ALA A 126 -5.56 34.61 -19.62
C ALA A 126 -6.78 34.00 -18.90
N LEU A 127 -6.73 32.70 -18.59
CA LEU A 127 -7.77 32.02 -17.83
C LEU A 127 -7.92 32.55 -16.41
N ALA A 128 -6.82 32.93 -15.75
CA ALA A 128 -6.86 33.48 -14.39
C ALA A 128 -7.55 34.85 -14.30
N LEU A 129 -7.61 35.59 -15.42
CA LEU A 129 -8.28 36.88 -15.53
C LEU A 129 -9.76 36.78 -15.92
N GLU A 130 -10.21 35.61 -16.39
CA GLU A 130 -11.62 35.33 -16.69
C GLU A 130 -12.44 35.08 -15.41
N GLU A 131 -13.68 35.56 -15.37
CA GLU A 131 -14.60 35.30 -14.26
C GLU A 131 -14.90 33.79 -14.14
N ASP A 132 -14.89 33.27 -12.92
CA ASP A 132 -15.18 31.86 -12.57
C ASP A 132 -14.28 30.79 -13.24
N ARG A 133 -13.17 31.17 -13.89
CA ARG A 133 -12.22 30.23 -14.53
C ARG A 133 -10.89 30.04 -13.80
N LEU A 134 -10.74 30.67 -12.63
CA LEU A 134 -9.51 30.60 -11.84
C LEU A 134 -9.11 29.16 -11.43
N GLU A 135 -10.06 28.24 -11.32
CA GLU A 135 -9.78 26.82 -11.05
C GLU A 135 -9.04 26.15 -12.21
N ASP A 136 -9.44 26.45 -13.45
CA ASP A 136 -8.83 25.88 -14.67
C ASP A 136 -7.46 26.50 -14.97
N ALA A 137 -7.17 27.67 -14.41
CA ALA A 137 -5.95 28.41 -14.70
C ALA A 137 -4.68 27.78 -14.07
N PHE A 138 -4.82 27.02 -12.98
CA PHE A 138 -3.69 26.37 -12.32
C PHE A 138 -3.41 25.01 -12.94
N ILE A 139 -2.29 24.89 -13.64
CA ILE A 139 -1.88 23.66 -14.31
C ILE A 139 -0.60 23.10 -13.71
N SER A 140 -0.45 21.78 -13.77
CA SER A 140 0.79 21.08 -13.47
C SER A 140 1.43 20.57 -14.77
N VAL A 141 2.72 20.78 -14.92
CA VAL A 141 3.49 20.34 -16.10
C VAL A 141 4.61 19.39 -15.68
N PRO A 142 5.03 18.45 -16.54
CA PRO A 142 6.13 17.53 -16.22
C PRO A 142 7.44 18.28 -15.89
N ALA A 143 8.41 17.57 -15.30
CA ALA A 143 9.70 18.14 -14.91
C ALA A 143 10.50 18.78 -16.06
N ASP A 144 10.28 18.37 -17.32
CA ASP A 144 10.89 19.00 -18.50
C ASP A 144 10.12 20.24 -19.02
N ARG A 145 9.07 20.64 -18.30
CA ARG A 145 8.17 21.77 -18.59
C ARG A 145 7.47 21.67 -19.94
N LYS A 146 7.28 20.44 -20.47
CA LYS A 146 6.63 20.20 -21.76
C LYS A 146 5.41 19.31 -21.62
N ILE A 147 4.26 19.79 -22.09
CA ILE A 147 3.05 18.98 -22.22
C ILE A 147 3.09 18.29 -23.57
N LYS A 148 2.98 16.96 -23.55
CA LYS A 148 3.05 16.12 -24.75
C LYS A 148 1.83 15.22 -24.88
N GLU A 149 1.44 14.95 -26.11
CA GLU A 149 0.37 14.02 -26.47
C GLU A 149 0.92 12.90 -27.38
N ASN A 150 0.05 11.94 -27.74
CA ASN A 150 0.36 10.83 -28.65
C ASN A 150 1.58 10.00 -28.22
N PHE A 151 1.60 9.55 -26.96
CA PHE A 151 2.71 8.78 -26.38
C PHE A 151 4.04 9.55 -26.41
N ASP A 152 4.02 10.78 -25.91
CA ASP A 152 5.19 11.68 -25.81
C ASP A 152 5.83 12.08 -27.15
N ARG A 153 5.08 11.99 -28.25
CA ARG A 153 5.59 12.30 -29.60
C ARG A 153 5.39 13.76 -29.99
N ASP A 154 4.24 14.32 -29.63
CA ASP A 154 3.85 15.66 -30.07
C ASP A 154 3.87 16.62 -28.88
N ILE A 155 4.71 17.66 -28.95
CA ILE A 155 4.75 18.71 -27.93
C ILE A 155 3.58 19.67 -28.21
N VAL A 156 2.63 19.72 -27.27
CA VAL A 156 1.44 20.58 -27.35
C VAL A 156 1.70 21.94 -26.68
N MET A 157 2.51 21.95 -25.63
CA MET A 157 2.92 23.18 -24.95
C MET A 157 4.35 23.03 -24.44
N ASP A 158 5.19 24.03 -24.71
CA ASP A 158 6.57 24.10 -24.23
C ASP A 158 6.71 25.33 -23.33
N LEU A 159 7.07 25.11 -22.06
CA LEU A 159 7.31 26.15 -21.06
C LEU A 159 8.75 26.06 -20.53
N SER A 160 9.67 25.48 -21.31
CA SER A 160 11.03 25.18 -20.86
C SER A 160 11.96 26.39 -20.73
N THR A 161 11.61 27.52 -21.34
CA THR A 161 12.31 28.82 -21.16
C THR A 161 11.32 29.95 -20.90
N THR A 162 11.79 31.04 -20.31
CA THR A 162 10.97 32.22 -20.00
C THR A 162 10.33 32.84 -21.23
N GLU A 163 10.98 32.84 -22.39
CA GLU A 163 10.39 33.31 -23.65
C GLU A 163 9.21 32.43 -24.10
N MET A 164 9.31 31.12 -23.89
CA MET A 164 8.22 30.19 -24.21
C MET A 164 7.06 30.29 -23.21
N GLU A 165 7.37 30.53 -21.92
CA GLU A 165 6.40 30.87 -20.88
C GLU A 165 5.62 32.13 -21.25
N ILE A 166 6.32 33.21 -21.64
CA ILE A 166 5.72 34.48 -22.08
C ILE A 166 4.88 34.28 -23.35
N ARG A 167 5.42 33.58 -24.35
CA ARG A 167 4.72 33.32 -25.62
C ARG A 167 3.42 32.55 -25.41
N SER A 168 3.41 31.59 -24.48
CA SER A 168 2.22 30.84 -24.10
C SER A 168 1.36 31.58 -23.08
N PHE A 169 1.84 32.70 -22.54
CA PHE A 169 1.23 33.51 -21.49
C PHE A 169 0.92 32.74 -20.19
N HIS A 170 1.87 31.89 -19.79
CA HIS A 170 1.82 31.09 -18.57
C HIS A 170 2.88 31.56 -17.57
N PHE A 171 2.47 31.81 -16.33
CA PHE A 171 3.34 32.31 -15.27
C PHE A 171 3.82 31.17 -14.35
N PRO A 172 5.13 31.01 -14.11
CA PRO A 172 5.65 29.99 -13.21
C PRO A 172 5.31 30.29 -11.75
N CYS A 173 4.72 29.33 -11.03
CA CYS A 173 4.34 29.53 -9.64
C CYS A 173 5.53 29.80 -8.70
N SER A 174 6.74 29.34 -9.05
CA SER A 174 7.97 29.59 -8.30
C SER A 174 8.37 31.07 -8.25
N GLN A 175 7.86 31.89 -9.18
CA GLN A 175 8.10 33.34 -9.22
C GLN A 175 6.96 34.18 -8.63
N ILE A 176 5.96 33.56 -7.98
CA ILE A 176 4.83 34.29 -7.40
C ILE A 176 5.28 35.29 -6.34
N LEU A 177 6.24 34.91 -5.49
CA LEU A 177 6.74 35.76 -4.41
C LEU A 177 7.67 36.87 -4.91
N SER A 178 8.44 36.60 -5.96
CA SER A 178 9.37 37.52 -6.61
C SER A 178 9.27 37.34 -8.12
N SER A 179 8.62 38.30 -8.80
CA SER A 179 8.34 38.24 -10.24
C SER A 179 9.26 39.11 -11.08
N ASP A 180 10.28 39.73 -10.48
CA ASP A 180 11.09 40.76 -11.11
C ASP A 180 11.74 40.25 -12.42
N ASP A 181 12.38 39.08 -12.40
CA ASP A 181 13.03 38.49 -13.58
C ASP A 181 12.04 38.20 -14.72
N TRP A 182 10.87 37.62 -14.42
CA TRP A 182 9.84 37.35 -15.42
C TRP A 182 9.18 38.63 -15.94
N GLU A 183 9.00 39.65 -15.08
CA GLU A 183 8.48 40.97 -15.45
C GLU A 183 9.42 41.72 -16.40
N GLU A 184 10.73 41.66 -16.14
CA GLU A 184 11.75 42.23 -17.02
C GLU A 184 11.72 41.55 -18.40
N ALA A 185 11.70 40.21 -18.43
CA ALA A 185 11.60 39.45 -19.68
C ALA A 185 10.30 39.71 -20.45
N LEU A 186 9.16 39.86 -19.76
CA LEU A 186 7.89 40.22 -20.38
C LEU A 186 7.98 41.59 -21.06
N HIS A 187 8.58 42.57 -20.38
CA HIS A 187 8.73 43.92 -20.91
C HIS A 187 9.62 43.95 -22.15
N GLU A 188 10.67 43.12 -22.19
CA GLU A 188 11.57 43.02 -23.34
C GLU A 188 10.94 42.29 -24.54
N HIS A 189 10.26 41.16 -24.30
CA HIS A 189 9.84 40.25 -25.37
C HIS A 189 8.38 40.42 -25.83
N ALA A 190 7.48 40.86 -24.95
CA ALA A 190 6.04 41.02 -25.24
C ALA A 190 5.42 42.20 -24.46
N PRO A 191 5.88 43.44 -24.67
CA PRO A 191 5.43 44.62 -23.91
C PRO A 191 3.92 44.88 -24.05
N GLU A 192 3.27 44.40 -25.10
CA GLU A 192 1.83 44.49 -25.32
C GLU A 192 1.01 43.71 -24.27
N LEU A 193 1.55 42.63 -23.72
CA LEU A 193 0.89 41.80 -22.70
C LEU A 193 1.07 42.36 -21.29
N PHE A 194 1.94 43.35 -21.10
CA PHE A 194 2.27 43.93 -19.80
C PHE A 194 1.04 44.49 -19.07
N GLY A 195 0.09 45.09 -19.79
CA GLY A 195 -1.14 45.63 -19.22
C GLY A 195 -2.02 44.55 -18.58
N GLU A 196 -2.14 43.39 -19.23
CA GLU A 196 -2.89 42.25 -18.71
C GLU A 196 -2.16 41.58 -17.55
N PHE A 197 -0.85 41.40 -17.68
CA PHE A 197 -0.03 40.90 -16.58
C PHE A 197 -0.16 41.78 -15.32
N MET A 198 -0.23 43.10 -15.44
CA MET A 198 -0.43 43.98 -14.29
C MET A 198 -1.81 43.81 -13.62
N LYS A 199 -2.84 43.40 -14.36
CA LYS A 199 -4.13 42.99 -13.76
C LYS A 199 -3.95 41.69 -13.00
N PHE A 200 -3.30 40.70 -13.61
CA PHE A 200 -3.03 39.40 -13.00
C PHE A 200 -2.21 39.51 -11.72
N ARG A 201 -1.16 40.34 -11.74
CA ARG A 201 -0.33 40.66 -10.57
C ARG A 201 -1.17 41.22 -9.41
N LYS A 202 -2.13 42.11 -9.70
CA LYS A 202 -2.98 42.73 -8.67
C LYS A 202 -4.07 41.79 -8.16
N GLN A 203 -4.64 40.94 -9.00
CA GLN A 203 -5.75 40.07 -8.64
C GLN A 203 -5.29 38.75 -8.02
N VAL A 204 -4.22 38.15 -8.56
CA VAL A 204 -3.77 36.81 -8.19
C VAL A 204 -2.48 36.87 -7.35
N LEU A 205 -1.39 37.46 -7.88
CA LEU A 205 -0.10 37.43 -7.16
C LEU A 205 -0.15 38.17 -5.81
N ALA A 206 -0.87 39.29 -5.74
CA ALA A 206 -1.05 40.05 -4.51
C ALA A 206 -1.72 39.24 -3.39
N ALA A 207 -2.62 38.31 -3.73
CA ALA A 207 -3.27 37.42 -2.76
C ALA A 207 -2.24 36.56 -2.02
N PHE A 208 -1.25 36.00 -2.74
CA PHE A 208 -0.16 35.21 -2.13
C PHE A 208 0.80 36.09 -1.32
N ARG A 209 1.22 37.23 -1.88
CA ARG A 209 2.22 38.12 -1.26
C ARG A 209 1.74 38.76 0.05
N SER A 210 0.44 39.01 0.16
CA SER A 210 -0.18 39.58 1.35
C SER A 210 -0.84 38.54 2.27
N TYR A 211 -0.85 37.26 1.87
CA TYR A 211 -1.53 36.20 2.60
C TYR A 211 -1.03 36.11 4.05
N GLN A 212 -1.97 36.10 4.98
CA GLN A 212 -1.72 35.99 6.41
C GLN A 212 -2.15 34.61 6.90
N LEU A 213 -1.18 33.75 7.20
CA LEU A 213 -1.42 32.40 7.67
C LEU A 213 -1.79 32.42 9.16
N PRO A 214 -2.99 31.95 9.55
CA PRO A 214 -3.33 31.82 10.97
C PRO A 214 -2.39 30.78 11.61
N ALA A 215 -1.73 31.15 12.70
CA ALA A 215 -0.76 30.29 13.38
C ALA A 215 -1.06 30.21 14.88
N ILE A 216 -0.98 29.00 15.42
CA ILE A 216 -1.05 28.72 16.86
C ILE A 216 0.35 28.27 17.29
N THR A 217 0.99 29.04 18.16
CA THR A 217 2.33 28.75 18.65
C THR A 217 2.27 28.22 20.08
N LEU A 218 2.86 27.04 20.30
CA LEU A 218 3.12 26.50 21.64
C LEU A 218 4.47 27.01 22.12
N GLY A 219 4.48 27.62 23.31
CA GLY A 219 5.70 28.15 23.89
C GLY A 219 6.66 27.07 24.39
N LYS A 220 7.93 27.45 24.57
CA LYS A 220 9.05 26.57 25.00
C LYS A 220 8.82 25.86 26.34
N ALA A 221 7.96 26.40 27.20
CA ALA A 221 7.61 25.82 28.49
C ALA A 221 6.54 24.72 28.42
N THR A 222 6.04 24.41 27.22
CA THR A 222 5.04 23.34 27.04
C THR A 222 5.68 21.98 27.25
N SER A 223 5.07 21.12 28.07
CA SER A 223 5.58 19.77 28.31
C SER A 223 5.50 18.90 27.06
N LYS A 224 6.34 17.87 27.00
CA LYS A 224 6.42 16.96 25.85
C LYS A 224 5.13 16.18 25.65
N GLU A 225 4.50 15.77 26.75
CA GLU A 225 3.22 15.06 26.79
C GLU A 225 2.08 15.94 26.30
N ALA A 226 2.07 17.21 26.70
CA ALA A 226 1.08 18.18 26.24
C ALA A 226 1.20 18.43 24.73
N VAL A 227 2.42 18.51 24.20
CA VAL A 227 2.66 18.61 22.74
C VAL A 227 2.11 17.39 22.01
N CYS A 228 2.40 16.17 22.49
CA CYS A 228 1.92 14.93 21.86
C CYS A 228 0.38 14.83 21.91
N LEU A 229 -0.25 15.21 23.02
CA LEU A 229 -1.71 15.21 23.16
C LEU A 229 -2.39 16.25 22.26
N VAL A 230 -1.81 17.44 22.15
CA VAL A 230 -2.31 18.47 21.22
C VAL A 230 -2.16 17.97 19.78
N PHE A 231 -1.03 17.36 19.45
CA PHE A 231 -0.78 16.77 18.13
C PHE A 231 -1.77 15.66 17.79
N GLU A 232 -2.13 14.79 18.74
CA GLU A 232 -3.17 13.76 18.54
C GLU A 232 -4.56 14.36 18.30
N LYS A 233 -4.94 15.40 19.06
CA LYS A 233 -6.30 15.96 19.02
C LYS A 233 -6.55 16.91 17.86
N VAL A 234 -5.55 17.69 17.44
CA VAL A 234 -5.70 18.73 16.41
C VAL A 234 -5.68 18.14 15.00
N ASN A 235 -5.17 16.92 14.82
CA ASN A 235 -5.02 16.26 13.51
C ASN A 235 -6.31 15.68 12.92
N THR A 236 -7.48 16.25 13.26
CA THR A 236 -8.79 15.78 12.82
C THR A 236 -9.32 16.47 11.57
N GLY A 237 -8.76 17.62 11.18
CA GLY A 237 -9.20 18.39 10.00
C GLY A 237 -8.46 18.08 8.69
N GLY A 238 -7.35 17.33 8.74
CA GLY A 238 -6.54 16.93 7.59
C GLY A 238 -6.55 15.42 7.35
N VAL A 239 -5.53 14.89 6.67
CA VAL A 239 -5.36 13.43 6.54
C VAL A 239 -4.96 12.86 7.91
N PRO A 240 -5.76 11.96 8.52
CA PRO A 240 -5.53 11.50 9.89
C PRO A 240 -4.17 10.85 10.09
N LEU A 241 -3.60 11.01 11.30
CA LEU A 241 -2.35 10.34 11.66
C LEU A 241 -2.52 8.82 11.77
N SER A 242 -1.52 8.11 11.26
CA SER A 242 -1.41 6.67 11.46
C SER A 242 -1.06 6.33 12.92
N VAL A 243 -1.33 5.08 13.33
CA VAL A 243 -0.94 4.60 14.67
C VAL A 243 0.58 4.69 14.84
N PHE A 244 1.34 4.41 13.79
CA PHE A 244 2.78 4.48 13.79
C PHE A 244 3.29 5.90 14.08
N GLU A 245 2.68 6.94 13.49
CA GLU A 245 3.07 8.33 13.73
C GLU A 245 2.84 8.76 15.19
N LEU A 246 1.70 8.35 15.76
CA LEU A 246 1.38 8.63 17.16
C LEU A 246 2.36 7.93 18.11
N VAL A 247 2.65 6.64 17.88
CA VAL A 247 3.66 5.92 18.68
C VAL A 247 5.06 6.51 18.49
N THR A 248 5.40 6.95 17.28
CA THR A 248 6.69 7.62 17.01
C THR A 248 6.81 8.93 17.79
N ALA A 249 5.74 9.74 17.84
CA ALA A 249 5.72 10.96 18.64
C ALA A 249 5.88 10.65 20.15
N THR A 250 5.18 9.62 20.65
CA THR A 250 5.31 9.16 22.03
C THR A 250 6.73 8.68 22.33
N PHE A 251 7.36 7.86 21.49
CA PHE A 251 8.71 7.36 21.75
C PHE A 251 9.79 8.42 21.57
N ALA A 252 9.51 9.43 20.74
CA ALA A 252 10.35 10.61 20.68
C ALA A 252 10.39 11.31 22.05
N ALA A 253 9.35 11.17 22.90
CA ALA A 253 9.34 11.59 24.31
C ALA A 253 10.55 11.06 25.09
N ASP A 254 10.91 9.81 24.84
CA ASP A 254 11.96 9.07 25.52
C ASP A 254 13.27 9.04 24.72
N ASN A 255 13.48 10.00 23.81
CA ASN A 255 14.64 10.12 22.92
C ASN A 255 14.86 8.93 21.98
N PHE A 256 13.81 8.17 21.66
CA PHE A 256 13.88 7.07 20.71
C PHE A 256 13.22 7.45 19.38
N ASN A 257 13.93 7.19 18.27
CA ASN A 257 13.40 7.44 16.94
C ASN A 257 12.88 6.14 16.31
N LEU A 258 11.58 5.89 16.47
CA LEU A 258 10.91 4.73 15.89
C LEU A 258 10.94 4.75 14.35
N ARG A 259 10.94 5.94 13.74
CA ARG A 259 10.99 6.10 12.28
C ARG A 259 12.31 5.60 11.72
N ASP A 260 13.42 5.91 12.37
CA ASP A 260 14.74 5.40 11.99
C ASP A 260 14.87 3.91 12.20
N ASP A 261 14.39 3.41 13.33
CA ASP A 261 14.44 1.97 13.61
C ASP A 261 13.62 1.19 12.57
N TRP A 262 12.49 1.74 12.10
CA TRP A 262 11.69 1.12 11.04
C TRP A 262 12.23 1.34 9.62
N TYR A 263 12.33 2.59 9.16
CA TYR A 263 12.68 2.94 7.77
C TYR A 263 14.19 3.08 7.51
N GLY A 264 15.00 3.21 8.56
CA GLY A 264 16.41 3.58 8.45
C GLY A 264 16.61 5.08 8.25
N SER A 265 17.86 5.52 8.34
CA SER A 265 18.25 6.90 8.10
C SER A 265 19.65 6.97 7.53
N ARG A 266 19.78 7.53 6.33
CA ARG A 266 21.10 7.82 5.73
C ARG A 266 21.83 8.92 6.50
N LEU A 267 21.09 9.93 6.97
CA LEU A 267 21.63 11.04 7.76
C LEU A 267 22.28 10.55 9.05
N ARG A 268 21.62 9.61 9.75
CA ARG A 268 22.09 9.05 11.03
C ARG A 268 22.79 7.70 10.91
N ARG A 269 22.95 7.18 9.70
CA ARG A 269 23.59 5.88 9.37
C ARG A 269 22.94 4.69 10.11
N VAL A 270 21.62 4.61 10.10
CA VAL A 270 20.82 3.54 10.70
C VAL A 270 20.21 2.67 9.60
N GLU A 271 20.41 1.35 9.65
CA GLU A 271 19.68 0.38 8.79
C GLU A 271 18.30 0.10 9.40
N GLY A 272 17.24 0.29 8.62
CA GLY A 272 15.87 0.09 9.07
C GLY A 272 15.44 -1.38 9.12
N ARG A 273 14.48 -1.70 9.99
CA ARG A 273 13.81 -3.02 10.00
C ARG A 273 13.17 -3.35 8.66
N VAL A 274 12.56 -2.37 7.99
CA VAL A 274 11.92 -2.61 6.69
C VAL A 274 12.93 -3.07 5.65
N GLU A 275 14.15 -2.53 5.67
CA GLU A 275 15.24 -2.93 4.77
C GLU A 275 15.69 -4.37 5.06
N ARG A 276 15.85 -4.71 6.34
CA ARG A 276 16.21 -6.07 6.76
C ARG A 276 15.13 -7.10 6.42
N LEU A 277 13.87 -6.79 6.69
CA LEU A 277 12.73 -7.65 6.37
C LEU A 277 12.56 -7.80 4.85
N SER A 278 12.77 -6.72 4.08
CA SER A 278 12.64 -6.71 2.61
C SER A 278 13.66 -7.56 1.87
N LYS A 279 14.70 -8.07 2.56
CA LYS A 279 15.60 -9.11 2.04
C LYS A 279 14.82 -10.39 1.70
N GLU A 280 13.71 -10.64 2.41
CA GLU A 280 12.74 -11.68 2.06
C GLU A 280 11.64 -11.08 1.14
N PRO A 281 11.51 -11.52 -0.13
CA PRO A 281 10.59 -10.90 -1.09
C PRO A 281 9.12 -10.88 -0.68
N ILE A 282 8.67 -11.90 0.06
CA ILE A 282 7.31 -12.00 0.62
C ILE A 282 7.01 -10.90 1.65
N LEU A 283 8.04 -10.34 2.30
CA LEU A 283 7.89 -9.35 3.38
C LEU A 283 8.04 -7.89 2.92
N LYS A 284 8.37 -7.64 1.65
CA LYS A 284 8.53 -6.26 1.11
C LYS A 284 7.32 -5.35 1.32
N GLY A 285 6.12 -5.93 1.44
CA GLY A 285 4.86 -5.21 1.63
C GLY A 285 4.44 -4.99 3.09
N ILE A 286 5.23 -5.45 4.08
CA ILE A 286 4.91 -5.30 5.51
C ILE A 286 4.88 -3.82 5.90
N GLU A 287 3.80 -3.41 6.57
CA GLU A 287 3.65 -2.06 7.09
C GLU A 287 4.04 -1.97 8.56
N PRO A 288 4.45 -0.78 9.05
CA PRO A 288 4.74 -0.59 10.46
C PRO A 288 3.56 -0.94 11.39
N ALA A 289 2.32 -0.76 10.91
CA ALA A 289 1.13 -1.15 11.65
C ALA A 289 1.08 -2.67 11.92
N ASP A 290 1.41 -3.50 10.94
CA ASP A 290 1.46 -4.97 11.09
C ASP A 290 2.49 -5.36 12.16
N PHE A 291 3.66 -4.70 12.14
CA PHE A 291 4.74 -4.94 13.08
C PHE A 291 4.38 -4.53 14.52
N LEU A 292 3.81 -3.32 14.68
CA LEU A 292 3.35 -2.84 15.97
C LEU A 292 2.18 -3.66 16.53
N GLN A 293 1.30 -4.18 15.68
CA GLN A 293 0.25 -5.10 16.10
C GLN A 293 0.83 -6.41 16.65
N ALA A 294 1.85 -6.99 16.00
CA ALA A 294 2.53 -8.17 16.53
C ALA A 294 3.17 -7.90 17.89
N ILE A 295 3.82 -6.74 18.08
CA ILE A 295 4.36 -6.32 19.38
C ILE A 295 3.24 -6.19 20.42
N SER A 296 2.14 -5.53 20.06
CA SER A 296 0.97 -5.33 20.94
C SER A 296 0.40 -6.66 21.43
N ILE A 297 0.32 -7.66 20.55
CA ILE A 297 -0.15 -9.01 20.91
C ILE A 297 0.79 -9.68 21.90
N LEU A 298 2.10 -9.67 21.65
CA LEU A 298 3.08 -10.30 22.55
C LEU A 298 3.07 -9.62 23.93
N GLN A 299 3.11 -8.29 23.96
CA GLN A 299 3.10 -7.53 25.21
C GLN A 299 1.80 -7.73 26.01
N SER A 300 0.64 -7.68 25.34
CA SER A 300 -0.65 -7.90 26.01
C SER A 300 -0.83 -9.36 26.46
N SER A 301 -0.26 -10.32 25.72
CA SER A 301 -0.20 -11.72 26.13
C SER A 301 0.68 -11.93 27.37
N GLU A 302 1.81 -11.24 27.47
CA GLU A 302 2.68 -11.37 28.64
C GLU A 302 2.03 -10.78 29.89
N ARG A 303 1.39 -9.62 29.75
CA ARG A 303 0.59 -9.02 30.83
C ARG A 303 -0.55 -9.94 31.27
N ARG A 304 -1.23 -10.59 30.34
CA ARG A 304 -2.28 -11.58 30.62
C ARG A 304 -1.76 -12.77 31.41
N LYS A 305 -0.60 -13.33 31.03
CA LYS A 305 0.06 -14.42 31.79
C LYS A 305 0.42 -13.96 33.21
N ALA A 306 0.97 -12.76 33.36
CA ALA A 306 1.29 -12.17 34.66
C ALA A 306 0.03 -11.96 35.53
N ASP A 307 -1.07 -11.48 34.95
CA ASP A 307 -2.36 -11.31 35.64
C ASP A 307 -2.91 -12.64 36.15
N ILE A 308 -2.83 -13.70 35.33
CA ILE A 308 -3.24 -15.06 35.72
C ILE A 308 -2.33 -15.60 36.84
N ALA A 309 -1.02 -15.43 36.71
CA ALA A 309 -0.05 -15.85 37.73
C ALA A 309 -0.25 -15.09 39.06
N ALA A 310 -0.71 -13.84 39.00
CA ALA A 310 -1.08 -13.03 40.16
C ALA A 310 -2.47 -13.38 40.74
N GLY A 311 -3.18 -14.37 40.19
CA GLY A 311 -4.48 -14.84 40.70
C GLY A 311 -5.67 -13.95 40.32
N LYS A 312 -5.52 -13.03 39.36
CA LYS A 312 -6.64 -12.20 38.87
C LYS A 312 -7.64 -13.08 38.11
N THR A 313 -8.92 -12.72 38.15
CA THR A 313 -9.99 -13.49 37.49
C THR A 313 -10.95 -12.62 36.67
N GLY A 314 -11.61 -13.23 35.68
CA GLY A 314 -12.62 -12.58 34.85
C GLY A 314 -12.11 -11.31 34.16
N LYS A 315 -12.84 -10.20 34.32
CA LYS A 315 -12.52 -8.89 33.69
C LYS A 315 -11.24 -8.23 34.24
N GLN A 316 -10.65 -8.75 35.31
CA GLN A 316 -9.39 -8.23 35.85
C GLN A 316 -8.16 -8.71 35.07
N ILE A 317 -8.32 -9.74 34.24
CA ILE A 317 -7.25 -10.27 33.39
C ILE A 317 -7.19 -9.43 32.11
N SER A 318 -6.01 -8.91 31.80
CA SER A 318 -5.75 -8.20 30.55
C SER A 318 -6.08 -9.09 29.33
N ALA A 319 -6.77 -8.52 28.34
CA ALA A 319 -7.05 -9.20 27.09
C ALA A 319 -5.85 -9.07 26.15
N VAL A 320 -5.60 -10.11 25.34
CA VAL A 320 -4.68 -9.98 24.20
C VAL A 320 -5.36 -9.11 23.14
N SER A 321 -4.62 -8.16 22.57
CA SER A 321 -5.21 -7.17 21.67
C SER A 321 -4.22 -6.65 20.64
N ALA A 322 -4.70 -6.57 19.39
CA ALA A 322 -4.06 -5.87 18.27
C ALA A 322 -4.80 -4.57 17.90
N LYS A 323 -5.73 -4.12 18.74
CA LYS A 323 -6.53 -2.91 18.49
C LYS A 323 -5.65 -1.67 18.53
N ARG A 324 -5.98 -0.68 17.70
CA ARG A 324 -5.35 0.66 17.71
C ARG A 324 -5.11 1.21 19.11
N SER A 325 -6.10 1.18 20.00
CA SER A 325 -5.97 1.72 21.36
C SER A 325 -4.89 1.01 22.20
N THR A 326 -4.70 -0.29 22.00
CA THR A 326 -3.66 -1.06 22.71
C THR A 326 -2.29 -0.76 22.13
N VAL A 327 -2.17 -0.67 20.80
CA VAL A 327 -0.93 -0.29 20.14
C VAL A 327 -0.46 1.11 20.59
N LEU A 328 -1.38 2.06 20.70
CA LEU A 328 -1.08 3.42 21.20
C LEU A 328 -0.63 3.45 22.68
N SER A 329 -0.94 2.40 23.45
CA SER A 329 -0.54 2.30 24.87
C SER A 329 0.79 1.59 25.09
N LEU A 330 1.48 1.18 24.02
CA LEU A 330 2.82 0.61 24.10
C LEU A 330 3.80 1.65 24.66
N SER A 331 4.61 1.24 25.62
CA SER A 331 5.76 1.99 26.08
C SER A 331 7.00 1.70 25.21
N LEU A 332 8.02 2.54 25.31
CA LEU A 332 9.30 2.30 24.64
C LEU A 332 9.94 0.97 25.09
N ASP A 333 9.84 0.65 26.38
CA ASP A 333 10.38 -0.60 26.95
C ASP A 333 9.67 -1.83 26.34
N ASP A 334 8.34 -1.76 26.19
CA ASP A 334 7.56 -2.82 25.52
C ASP A 334 8.06 -3.02 24.08
N TYR A 335 8.28 -1.92 23.35
CA TYR A 335 8.77 -1.99 21.97
C TYR A 335 10.17 -2.59 21.90
N GLN A 336 11.12 -2.09 22.70
CA GLN A 336 12.50 -2.56 22.69
C GLN A 336 12.63 -4.02 23.10
N THR A 337 11.77 -4.47 24.03
CA THR A 337 11.70 -5.88 24.45
C THR A 337 11.25 -6.79 23.31
N TRP A 338 10.16 -6.44 22.62
CA TRP A 338 9.51 -7.37 21.68
C TRP A 338 9.93 -7.19 20.23
N ALA A 339 10.39 -6.01 19.80
CA ALA A 339 10.72 -5.74 18.40
C ALA A 339 11.74 -6.74 17.80
N PRO A 340 12.85 -7.12 18.49
CA PRO A 340 13.77 -8.13 17.96
C PRO A 340 13.10 -9.50 17.74
N ALA A 341 12.26 -9.94 18.68
CA ALA A 341 11.55 -11.21 18.58
C ALA A 341 10.52 -11.20 17.45
N VAL A 342 9.77 -10.10 17.29
CA VAL A 342 8.81 -9.93 16.21
C VAL A 342 9.50 -9.91 14.85
N GLU A 343 10.63 -9.21 14.71
CA GLU A 343 11.43 -9.21 13.48
C GLU A 343 11.87 -10.64 13.11
N ALA A 344 12.41 -11.39 14.06
CA ALA A 344 12.77 -12.80 13.86
C ALA A 344 11.54 -13.66 13.49
N GLY A 345 10.39 -13.41 14.14
CA GLY A 345 9.12 -14.07 13.86
C GLY A 345 8.63 -13.86 12.42
N PHE A 346 8.76 -12.64 11.88
CA PHE A 346 8.43 -12.37 10.46
C PHE A 346 9.37 -13.09 9.50
N ILE A 347 10.67 -13.18 9.82
CA ILE A 347 11.62 -13.96 9.00
C ILE A 347 11.28 -15.46 9.04
N LEU A 348 10.85 -15.99 10.18
CA LEU A 348 10.35 -17.37 10.27
C LEU A 348 9.04 -17.53 9.49
N ALA A 349 8.14 -16.55 9.53
CA ALA A 349 6.92 -16.55 8.72
C ALA A 349 7.26 -16.62 7.23
N ALA A 350 8.24 -15.86 6.75
CA ALA A 350 8.70 -15.96 5.35
C ALA A 350 9.19 -17.36 4.97
N LYS A 351 9.93 -18.03 5.87
CA LYS A 351 10.36 -19.43 5.68
C LYS A 351 9.18 -20.40 5.64
N PHE A 352 8.20 -20.22 6.52
CA PHE A 352 6.96 -21.00 6.51
C PHE A 352 6.20 -20.79 5.19
N MET A 353 6.07 -19.53 4.73
CA MET A 353 5.39 -19.18 3.49
C MET A 353 6.05 -19.83 2.26
N ARG A 354 7.39 -19.89 2.20
CA ARG A 354 8.10 -20.63 1.13
C ARG A 354 7.75 -22.11 1.11
N LYS A 355 7.61 -22.74 2.27
CA LYS A 355 7.21 -24.16 2.36
C LYS A 355 5.75 -24.38 1.94
N GLN A 356 4.94 -23.32 1.99
CA GLN A 356 3.58 -23.27 1.43
C GLN A 356 3.54 -22.83 -0.04
N CYS A 357 4.70 -22.63 -0.67
CA CYS A 357 4.88 -22.18 -2.07
C CYS A 357 4.43 -20.75 -2.35
N PHE A 358 4.50 -19.86 -1.35
CA PHE A 358 4.39 -18.41 -1.55
C PHE A 358 5.78 -17.78 -1.50
N PHE A 359 6.14 -17.01 -2.53
CA PHE A 359 7.49 -16.45 -2.68
C PHE A 359 7.50 -14.93 -2.66
N THR A 360 6.46 -14.27 -3.21
CA THR A 360 6.40 -12.80 -3.30
C THR A 360 5.11 -12.22 -2.72
N GLY A 361 5.17 -10.98 -2.24
CA GLY A 361 4.00 -10.31 -1.64
C GLY A 361 2.79 -10.17 -2.58
N ARG A 362 2.99 -10.25 -3.91
CA ARG A 362 1.92 -10.21 -4.90
C ARG A 362 0.97 -11.41 -4.78
N GLU A 363 1.53 -12.57 -4.47
CA GLU A 363 0.81 -13.84 -4.33
C GLU A 363 0.07 -13.95 -3.00
N LEU A 364 0.47 -13.15 -2.02
CA LEU A 364 -0.08 -13.22 -0.67
C LEU A 364 -1.57 -12.81 -0.68
N PRO A 365 -2.48 -13.67 -0.18
CA PRO A 365 -3.90 -13.33 -0.08
C PRO A 365 -4.14 -12.24 0.96
N TYR A 366 -3.52 -12.38 2.13
CA TYR A 366 -3.69 -11.48 3.27
C TYR A 366 -2.36 -11.22 3.96
N ARG A 367 -1.88 -9.98 3.85
CA ARG A 367 -0.71 -9.51 4.62
C ARG A 367 -0.96 -9.58 6.12
N THR A 368 -2.16 -9.19 6.54
CA THR A 368 -2.58 -9.14 7.94
C THR A 368 -2.58 -10.51 8.64
N GLN A 369 -2.69 -11.61 7.90
CA GLN A 369 -2.57 -12.97 8.45
C GLN A 369 -1.13 -13.33 8.84
N LEU A 370 -0.13 -12.63 8.30
CA LEU A 370 1.26 -12.80 8.71
C LEU A 370 1.51 -12.26 10.13
N VAL A 371 0.69 -11.33 10.64
CA VAL A 371 0.85 -10.74 11.97
C VAL A 371 0.75 -11.79 13.09
N PRO A 372 -0.37 -12.55 13.23
CA PRO A 372 -0.46 -13.58 14.26
C PRO A 372 0.51 -14.74 13.98
N LEU A 373 0.78 -15.07 12.71
CA LEU A 373 1.77 -16.10 12.37
C LEU A 373 3.17 -15.70 12.86
N ALA A 374 3.64 -14.49 12.58
CA ALA A 374 4.93 -13.98 13.02
C ALA A 374 5.02 -13.92 14.55
N ALA A 375 3.95 -13.49 15.22
CA ALA A 375 3.87 -13.49 16.67
C ALA A 375 4.00 -14.92 17.23
N VAL A 376 3.24 -15.91 16.72
CA VAL A 376 3.35 -17.31 17.16
C VAL A 376 4.76 -17.86 16.89
N LEU A 377 5.28 -17.66 15.68
CA LEU A 377 6.60 -18.16 15.28
C LEU A 377 7.75 -17.54 16.08
N SER A 378 7.60 -16.30 16.56
CA SER A 378 8.55 -15.67 17.48
C SER A 378 8.65 -16.41 18.83
N GLN A 379 7.58 -17.07 19.25
CA GLN A 379 7.50 -17.73 20.56
C GLN A 379 7.87 -19.22 20.49
N ILE A 380 7.56 -19.88 19.38
CA ILE A 380 7.86 -21.31 19.20
C ILE A 380 9.18 -21.57 18.48
N GLU A 381 9.74 -20.54 17.82
CA GLU A 381 10.99 -20.61 17.06
C GLU A 381 11.04 -21.86 16.17
N ASN A 382 12.14 -22.61 16.16
CA ASN A 382 12.34 -23.76 15.27
C ASN A 382 11.32 -24.91 15.45
N ARG A 383 10.50 -24.90 16.51
CA ARG A 383 9.46 -25.92 16.74
C ARG A 383 8.38 -25.91 15.65
N TRP A 384 8.22 -24.83 14.89
CA TRP A 384 7.30 -24.81 13.76
C TRP A 384 7.63 -25.86 12.68
N LEU A 385 8.87 -26.35 12.64
CA LEU A 385 9.32 -27.41 11.75
C LEU A 385 8.87 -28.81 12.20
N GLU A 386 8.45 -28.97 13.47
CA GLU A 386 7.87 -30.22 13.96
C GLU A 386 6.62 -30.56 13.12
N PRO A 387 6.52 -31.77 12.53
CA PRO A 387 5.46 -32.08 11.56
C PRO A 387 4.04 -31.77 12.05
N LYS A 388 3.73 -32.12 13.31
CA LYS A 388 2.42 -31.85 13.90
C LYS A 388 2.12 -30.35 14.03
N ILE A 389 3.11 -29.55 14.41
CA ILE A 389 2.95 -28.09 14.52
C ILE A 389 2.82 -27.48 13.13
N TYR A 390 3.66 -27.91 12.19
CA TYR A 390 3.59 -27.48 10.80
C TYR A 390 2.21 -27.74 10.19
N ASP A 391 1.67 -28.95 10.34
CA ASP A 391 0.36 -29.32 9.79
C ASP A 391 -0.77 -28.48 10.41
N ARG A 392 -0.69 -28.20 11.72
CA ARG A 392 -1.63 -27.32 12.43
C ARG A 392 -1.59 -25.90 11.88
N LEU A 393 -0.40 -25.30 11.78
CA LEU A 393 -0.21 -23.95 11.24
C LEU A 393 -0.65 -23.88 9.77
N SER A 394 -0.34 -24.90 8.97
CA SER A 394 -0.77 -25.03 7.58
C SER A 394 -2.30 -25.02 7.47
N LYS A 395 -2.98 -25.88 8.25
CA LYS A 395 -4.44 -25.97 8.27
C LYS A 395 -5.09 -24.64 8.65
N TRP A 396 -4.60 -23.99 9.70
CA TRP A 396 -5.09 -22.67 10.11
C TRP A 396 -4.89 -21.62 9.02
N PHE A 397 -3.70 -21.58 8.41
CA PHE A 397 -3.36 -20.63 7.37
C PHE A 397 -4.32 -20.75 6.18
N TRP A 398 -4.47 -21.96 5.64
CA TRP A 398 -5.35 -22.24 4.50
C TRP A 398 -6.83 -22.02 4.83
N CYS A 399 -7.29 -22.30 6.06
CA CYS A 399 -8.63 -21.94 6.50
C CYS A 399 -8.86 -20.42 6.47
N GLY A 400 -7.88 -19.63 6.91
CA GLY A 400 -7.98 -18.16 6.86
C GLY A 400 -8.02 -17.61 5.42
N VAL A 401 -7.21 -18.18 4.52
CA VAL A 401 -7.17 -17.79 3.10
C VAL A 401 -8.45 -18.18 2.36
N LEU A 402 -8.80 -19.46 2.38
CA LEU A 402 -9.92 -20.01 1.58
C LEU A 402 -11.28 -19.70 2.20
N GLY A 403 -11.35 -19.48 3.51
CA GLY A 403 -12.53 -18.92 4.17
C GLY A 403 -12.66 -17.40 4.04
N GLU A 404 -11.71 -16.74 3.38
CA GLU A 404 -11.66 -15.28 3.16
C GLU A 404 -11.80 -14.45 4.47
N LEU A 405 -11.22 -14.96 5.57
CA LEU A 405 -11.50 -14.49 6.94
C LEU A 405 -10.71 -13.25 7.38
N TYR A 406 -9.75 -12.81 6.56
CA TYR A 406 -8.85 -11.69 6.84
C TYR A 406 -9.15 -10.44 6.01
N GLY A 407 -10.29 -10.41 5.30
CA GLY A 407 -10.77 -9.25 4.55
C GLY A 407 -11.48 -8.19 5.38
N GLY A 408 -11.92 -8.50 6.62
CA GLY A 408 -12.66 -7.57 7.49
C GLY A 408 -12.51 -7.86 9.00
N ALA A 409 -12.74 -6.85 9.85
CA ALA A 409 -12.64 -6.93 11.32
C ALA A 409 -11.36 -7.59 11.88
N VAL A 410 -10.23 -7.32 11.21
CA VAL A 410 -9.03 -8.15 11.29
C VAL A 410 -8.31 -8.06 12.65
N GLU A 411 -8.35 -6.90 13.32
CA GLU A 411 -7.65 -6.71 14.61
C GLU A 411 -8.11 -7.70 15.69
N THR A 412 -9.41 -7.99 15.76
CA THR A 412 -9.95 -8.92 16.76
C THR A 412 -9.60 -10.36 16.39
N ARG A 413 -9.63 -10.72 15.11
CA ARG A 413 -9.25 -12.05 14.64
C ARG A 413 -7.77 -12.32 14.90
N ILE A 414 -6.90 -11.37 14.58
CA ILE A 414 -5.45 -11.45 14.82
C ILE A 414 -5.15 -11.80 16.29
N ALA A 415 -5.76 -11.09 17.24
CA ALA A 415 -5.52 -11.33 18.66
C ALA A 415 -6.02 -12.71 19.13
N ASN A 416 -7.24 -13.09 18.72
CA ASN A 416 -7.79 -14.41 19.04
C ASN A 416 -6.96 -15.55 18.42
N ASP A 417 -6.56 -15.40 17.16
CA ASP A 417 -5.79 -16.42 16.45
C ASP A 417 -4.43 -16.64 17.12
N TYR A 418 -3.75 -15.59 17.60
CA TYR A 418 -2.53 -15.78 18.37
C TYR A 418 -2.79 -16.61 19.64
N GLU A 419 -3.77 -16.25 20.47
CA GLU A 419 -4.06 -16.99 21.72
C GLU A 419 -4.44 -18.46 21.44
N GLU A 420 -5.31 -18.67 20.47
CA GLU A 420 -5.83 -19.99 20.12
C GLU A 420 -4.76 -20.86 19.46
N LEU A 421 -3.94 -20.30 18.57
CA LEU A 421 -2.81 -21.01 17.99
C LEU A 421 -1.78 -21.37 19.05
N MET A 422 -1.40 -20.44 19.93
CA MET A 422 -0.42 -20.72 20.98
C MET A 422 -0.86 -21.88 21.85
N ARG A 423 -2.13 -21.87 22.30
CA ARG A 423 -2.71 -23.01 23.05
C ARG A 423 -2.70 -24.29 22.21
N TRP A 424 -3.15 -24.20 20.97
CA TRP A 424 -3.28 -25.38 20.12
C TRP A 424 -1.94 -26.00 19.70
N VAL A 425 -0.89 -25.21 19.48
CA VAL A 425 0.42 -25.73 19.05
C VAL A 425 1.34 -26.09 20.21
N ILE A 426 1.30 -25.36 21.33
CA ILE A 426 2.19 -25.60 22.48
C ILE A 426 1.62 -26.66 23.41
N ASP A 427 0.33 -26.59 23.75
CA ASP A 427 -0.26 -27.42 24.81
C ASP A 427 -0.72 -28.79 24.30
N GLY A 428 -0.33 -29.16 23.07
CA GLY A 428 -0.72 -30.44 22.47
C GLY A 428 -2.16 -30.48 21.96
N GLY A 429 -3.03 -29.58 22.41
CA GLY A 429 -4.41 -29.34 21.97
C GLY A 429 -5.33 -30.54 22.22
N GLU A 430 -6.30 -30.42 23.12
CA GLU A 430 -7.36 -31.42 23.25
C GLU A 430 -8.39 -31.29 22.12
N PRO A 431 -9.21 -32.34 21.83
CA PRO A 431 -10.34 -32.22 20.91
C PRO A 431 -11.34 -31.16 21.40
N GLY A 432 -11.21 -29.93 20.88
CA GLY A 432 -11.96 -28.76 21.33
C GLY A 432 -11.15 -27.47 21.27
N ASP A 433 -9.82 -27.55 21.34
CA ASP A 433 -8.90 -26.40 21.25
C ASP A 433 -8.61 -25.96 19.80
N THR A 434 -9.47 -26.32 18.86
CA THR A 434 -9.28 -25.94 17.46
C THR A 434 -9.52 -24.43 17.31
N PRO A 435 -8.59 -23.66 16.70
CA PRO A 435 -8.79 -22.23 16.48
C PRO A 435 -10.09 -21.92 15.76
N ARG A 436 -10.76 -20.84 16.17
CA ARG A 436 -12.03 -20.40 15.59
C ARG A 436 -11.92 -20.14 14.10
N THR A 437 -10.76 -19.69 13.61
CA THR A 437 -10.52 -19.50 12.17
C THR A 437 -10.69 -20.79 11.39
N ILE A 438 -10.35 -21.95 11.97
CA ILE A 438 -10.64 -23.25 11.35
C ILE A 438 -12.13 -23.58 11.45
N GLY A 439 -12.82 -23.22 12.53
CA GLY A 439 -14.27 -23.39 12.68
C GLY A 439 -15.08 -22.54 11.69
N ASP A 440 -14.87 -21.22 11.75
CA ASP A 440 -15.54 -20.18 10.97
C ASP A 440 -15.34 -20.32 9.46
N ALA A 441 -14.19 -20.86 9.02
CA ALA A 441 -13.87 -20.91 7.60
C ALA A 441 -14.91 -21.75 6.85
N ALA A 442 -15.39 -21.29 5.70
CA ALA A 442 -16.27 -22.08 4.87
C ALA A 442 -15.94 -21.80 3.41
N PHE A 443 -15.89 -22.85 2.60
CA PHE A 443 -15.72 -22.73 1.17
C PHE A 443 -16.94 -23.33 0.49
N GLN A 444 -17.79 -22.49 -0.10
CA GLN A 444 -18.96 -22.93 -0.85
C GLN A 444 -18.54 -23.41 -2.24
N GLU A 445 -19.12 -24.49 -2.75
CA GLU A 445 -18.73 -25.01 -4.07
C GLU A 445 -19.01 -24.02 -5.21
N SER A 446 -20.12 -23.27 -5.13
CA SER A 446 -20.46 -22.18 -6.07
C SER A 446 -19.42 -21.06 -6.07
N ARG A 447 -18.59 -20.94 -5.03
CA ARG A 447 -17.53 -19.92 -5.00
C ARG A 447 -16.59 -20.07 -6.18
N LEU A 448 -16.26 -21.30 -6.60
CA LEU A 448 -15.42 -21.53 -7.78
C LEU A 448 -15.98 -20.87 -9.05
N ASP A 449 -17.31 -20.81 -9.20
CA ASP A 449 -17.98 -20.23 -10.39
C ASP A 449 -17.93 -18.69 -10.43
N THR A 450 -17.66 -18.07 -9.28
CA THR A 450 -17.62 -16.62 -9.11
C THR A 450 -16.19 -16.07 -8.96
N LEU A 451 -15.19 -16.93 -8.78
CA LEU A 451 -13.78 -16.54 -8.69
C LEU A 451 -13.21 -16.15 -10.06
N ARG A 452 -13.38 -14.87 -10.43
CA ARG A 452 -12.93 -14.32 -11.72
C ARG A 452 -11.77 -13.35 -11.60
N SER A 453 -11.67 -12.65 -10.46
CA SER A 453 -10.64 -11.63 -10.20
C SER A 453 -9.40 -12.23 -9.56
N ARG A 454 -8.23 -11.84 -10.09
CA ARG A 454 -6.90 -12.25 -9.59
C ARG A 454 -6.57 -11.68 -8.21
N ASN A 455 -7.32 -10.67 -7.76
CA ASN A 455 -7.13 -10.03 -6.47
C ASN A 455 -7.86 -10.74 -5.32
N SER A 456 -8.83 -11.62 -5.61
CA SER A 456 -9.50 -12.40 -4.57
C SER A 456 -8.52 -13.30 -3.83
N ALA A 457 -8.66 -13.37 -2.51
CA ALA A 457 -7.83 -14.19 -1.65
C ALA A 457 -7.94 -15.68 -1.99
N ALA A 458 -9.16 -16.19 -2.16
CA ALA A 458 -9.38 -17.57 -2.57
C ALA A 458 -8.82 -17.86 -3.98
N TYR A 459 -8.89 -16.89 -4.89
CA TYR A 459 -8.29 -17.02 -6.22
C TYR A 459 -6.77 -17.16 -6.13
N LYS A 460 -6.09 -16.28 -5.38
CA LYS A 460 -4.64 -16.37 -5.14
C LYS A 460 -4.27 -17.70 -4.47
N GLY A 461 -5.01 -18.08 -3.44
CA GLY A 461 -4.80 -19.33 -2.70
C GLY A 461 -4.89 -20.57 -3.60
N LEU A 462 -5.93 -20.68 -4.43
CA LEU A 462 -6.11 -21.80 -5.35
C LEU A 462 -4.99 -21.91 -6.39
N ASN A 463 -4.52 -20.78 -6.94
CA ASN A 463 -3.38 -20.81 -7.86
C ASN A 463 -2.14 -21.36 -7.16
N VAL A 464 -1.81 -20.88 -5.96
CA VAL A 464 -0.65 -21.37 -5.22
C VAL A 464 -0.80 -22.84 -4.83
N LEU A 465 -2.01 -23.31 -4.52
CA LEU A 465 -2.26 -24.74 -4.29
C LEU A 465 -1.95 -25.59 -5.53
N ILE A 466 -2.36 -25.15 -6.72
CA ILE A 466 -2.01 -25.85 -7.98
C ILE A 466 -0.49 -25.91 -8.14
N LEU A 467 0.22 -24.81 -7.86
CA LEU A 467 1.69 -24.77 -7.91
C LEU A 467 2.33 -25.74 -6.91
N ARG A 468 1.81 -25.78 -5.68
CA ARG A 468 2.29 -26.64 -4.60
C ARG A 468 2.18 -28.13 -4.92
N GLU A 469 1.19 -28.52 -5.71
CA GLU A 469 1.00 -29.90 -6.19
C GLU A 469 1.95 -30.29 -7.34
N GLY A 470 2.85 -29.39 -7.74
CA GLY A 470 3.89 -29.68 -8.75
C GLY A 470 3.45 -29.42 -10.18
N ALA A 471 2.56 -28.45 -10.40
CA ALA A 471 2.16 -28.00 -11.73
C ALA A 471 3.35 -27.70 -12.65
N LYS A 472 3.27 -28.13 -13.91
CA LYS A 472 4.35 -28.02 -14.92
C LYS A 472 3.91 -27.23 -16.17
N ASP A 473 4.79 -26.41 -16.70
CA ASP A 473 4.50 -25.65 -17.91
C ASP A 473 4.32 -26.54 -19.15
N PHE A 474 3.34 -26.19 -19.99
CA PHE A 474 2.94 -27.01 -21.14
C PHE A 474 4.00 -27.01 -22.26
N PHE A 475 4.87 -26.01 -22.31
CA PHE A 475 5.92 -25.88 -23.32
C PHE A 475 7.28 -26.32 -22.77
N TRP A 476 7.70 -25.74 -21.65
CA TRP A 476 9.02 -25.93 -21.06
C TRP A 476 9.17 -27.22 -20.28
N LYS A 477 8.06 -27.88 -19.90
CA LYS A 477 8.01 -29.12 -19.10
C LYS A 477 8.59 -29.02 -17.68
N ALA A 478 9.23 -27.90 -17.36
CA ALA A 478 9.69 -27.56 -16.01
C ALA A 478 8.49 -27.29 -15.09
N SER A 479 8.69 -27.48 -13.79
CA SER A 479 7.69 -27.03 -12.83
C SER A 479 7.52 -25.52 -12.94
N ILE A 480 6.30 -25.05 -12.71
CA ILE A 480 6.00 -23.62 -12.76
C ILE A 480 6.87 -22.86 -11.72
N GLN A 481 7.23 -23.51 -10.61
CA GLN A 481 8.13 -22.94 -9.60
C GLN A 481 9.57 -22.76 -10.07
N GLU A 482 10.11 -23.73 -10.83
CA GLU A 482 11.45 -23.59 -11.42
C GLU A 482 11.50 -22.43 -12.40
N LEU A 483 10.45 -22.28 -13.24
CA LEU A 483 10.36 -21.18 -14.19
C LEU A 483 10.27 -19.81 -13.52
N ASP A 484 9.50 -19.69 -12.44
CA ASP A 484 9.43 -18.45 -11.66
C ASP A 484 10.79 -18.09 -11.05
N GLY A 485 11.53 -19.09 -10.56
CA GLY A 485 12.89 -18.91 -10.06
C GLY A 485 13.94 -18.56 -11.12
N GLU A 486 13.67 -18.83 -12.40
CA GLU A 486 14.50 -18.47 -13.56
C GLU A 486 14.06 -17.14 -14.21
N ASP A 487 13.24 -16.34 -13.52
CA ASP A 487 12.67 -15.08 -14.02
C ASP A 487 11.84 -15.24 -15.31
N ILE A 488 11.29 -16.43 -15.57
CA ILE A 488 10.40 -16.68 -16.71
C ILE A 488 8.99 -16.27 -16.29
N ALA A 489 8.52 -15.15 -16.85
CA ALA A 489 7.20 -14.61 -16.57
C ALA A 489 6.08 -15.64 -16.80
N LEU A 490 5.32 -15.88 -15.73
CA LEU A 490 4.13 -16.72 -15.70
C LEU A 490 2.88 -15.86 -15.69
N ASP A 491 1.86 -16.32 -16.39
CA ASP A 491 0.58 -15.64 -16.40
C ASP A 491 -0.58 -16.64 -16.35
N ILE A 492 -1.72 -16.19 -15.84
CA ILE A 492 -2.88 -17.04 -15.60
C ILE A 492 -3.81 -16.92 -16.80
N HIS A 493 -3.92 -18.02 -17.54
CA HIS A 493 -4.61 -18.05 -18.82
C HIS A 493 -5.76 -19.03 -18.84
N HIS A 494 -6.69 -18.79 -19.76
CA HIS A 494 -7.80 -19.68 -20.03
C HIS A 494 -7.30 -20.98 -20.68
N ILE A 495 -7.76 -22.13 -20.17
CA ILE A 495 -7.44 -23.44 -20.73
C ILE A 495 -8.23 -23.67 -22.01
N PHE A 496 -9.55 -23.46 -21.96
CA PHE A 496 -10.34 -23.24 -23.16
C PHE A 496 -10.26 -21.75 -23.52
N PRO A 497 -9.67 -21.37 -24.65
CA PRO A 497 -9.40 -19.98 -24.96
C PRO A 497 -10.68 -19.14 -25.06
N ARG A 498 -10.61 -17.89 -24.60
CA ARG A 498 -11.73 -16.94 -24.63
C ARG A 498 -12.43 -16.88 -25.99
N ALA A 499 -11.67 -16.72 -27.07
CA ALA A 499 -12.23 -16.62 -28.42
C ALA A 499 -12.99 -17.90 -28.83
N TRP A 500 -12.44 -19.07 -28.51
CA TRP A 500 -13.13 -20.34 -28.77
C TRP A 500 -14.42 -20.46 -27.95
N CYS A 501 -14.39 -20.06 -26.68
CA CYS A 501 -15.59 -20.06 -25.84
C CYS A 501 -16.68 -19.11 -26.36
N GLU A 502 -16.28 -17.94 -26.87
CA GLU A 502 -17.19 -16.96 -27.48
C GLU A 502 -17.83 -17.53 -28.76
N ASP A 503 -17.05 -18.21 -29.61
CA ASP A 503 -17.53 -18.85 -30.84
C ASP A 503 -18.51 -20.01 -30.55
N GLU A 504 -18.29 -20.77 -29.48
CA GLU A 504 -19.18 -21.85 -29.02
C GLU A 504 -20.36 -21.37 -28.17
N GLY A 505 -20.52 -20.06 -27.97
CA GLY A 505 -21.63 -19.48 -27.21
C GLY A 505 -21.59 -19.73 -25.71
N ILE A 506 -20.41 -20.01 -25.15
CA ILE A 506 -20.22 -20.21 -23.71
C ILE A 506 -20.24 -18.84 -23.00
N PRO A 507 -21.04 -18.66 -21.94
CA PRO A 507 -21.13 -17.40 -21.22
C PRO A 507 -19.80 -16.93 -20.59
N ALA A 508 -19.53 -15.63 -20.66
CA ALA A 508 -18.33 -15.01 -20.09
C ALA A 508 -18.18 -15.21 -18.59
N ASN A 509 -19.30 -15.23 -17.86
CA ASN A 509 -19.29 -15.49 -16.42
C ASN A 509 -18.82 -16.91 -16.06
N THR A 510 -18.96 -17.88 -16.99
CA THR A 510 -18.50 -19.26 -16.85
C THR A 510 -17.06 -19.41 -17.31
N PHE A 511 -16.70 -18.99 -18.54
CA PHE A 511 -15.34 -19.23 -19.02
C PHE A 511 -14.29 -18.35 -18.34
N ASN A 512 -14.66 -17.22 -17.73
CA ASN A 512 -13.74 -16.38 -16.95
C ASN A 512 -13.50 -16.87 -15.51
N SER A 513 -14.22 -17.90 -15.07
CA SER A 513 -14.03 -18.56 -13.78
C SER A 513 -12.62 -19.16 -13.65
N ILE A 514 -12.11 -19.24 -12.42
CA ILE A 514 -10.86 -19.93 -12.09
C ILE A 514 -10.86 -21.40 -12.54
N VAL A 515 -12.04 -22.04 -12.64
CA VAL A 515 -12.19 -23.42 -13.11
C VAL A 515 -11.66 -23.60 -14.53
N ASN A 516 -11.72 -22.55 -15.37
CA ASN A 516 -11.15 -22.58 -16.73
C ASN A 516 -9.79 -21.87 -16.82
N LYS A 517 -9.13 -21.57 -15.70
CA LYS A 517 -7.85 -20.85 -15.70
C LYS A 517 -6.71 -21.68 -15.10
N THR A 518 -5.48 -21.38 -15.50
CA THR A 518 -4.28 -22.03 -14.98
C THR A 518 -3.02 -21.18 -15.23
N PRO A 519 -2.03 -21.19 -14.34
CA PRO A 519 -0.75 -20.54 -14.59
C PRO A 519 0.06 -21.30 -15.65
N ILE A 520 0.54 -20.59 -16.68
CA ILE A 520 1.46 -21.10 -17.72
C ILE A 520 2.38 -19.97 -18.19
N SER A 521 3.47 -20.34 -18.85
CA SER A 521 4.41 -19.39 -19.45
C SER A 521 3.83 -18.67 -20.67
N TYR A 522 4.41 -17.52 -21.00
CA TYR A 522 4.08 -16.79 -22.21
C TYR A 522 4.25 -17.62 -23.49
N LYS A 523 5.18 -18.59 -23.54
CA LYS A 523 5.40 -19.44 -24.71
C LYS A 523 4.23 -20.41 -24.91
N ALA A 524 3.83 -21.10 -23.84
CA ALA A 524 2.65 -21.96 -23.86
C ALA A 524 1.40 -21.17 -24.28
N ASN A 525 1.20 -19.99 -23.68
CA ASN A 525 0.07 -19.11 -24.01
C ASN A 525 0.03 -18.71 -25.49
N ARG A 526 1.18 -18.31 -26.07
CA ARG A 526 1.26 -17.96 -27.50
C ARG A 526 0.89 -19.11 -28.43
N MET A 527 1.13 -20.35 -28.01
CA MET A 527 0.79 -21.54 -28.80
C MET A 527 -0.68 -21.93 -28.70
N ILE A 528 -1.30 -21.70 -27.54
CA ILE A 528 -2.73 -21.88 -27.30
C ILE A 528 -3.53 -20.95 -28.22
N GLY A 529 -3.25 -19.64 -28.16
CA GLY A 529 -3.90 -18.64 -29.00
C GLY A 529 -5.44 -18.70 -28.90
N ARG A 530 -6.11 -18.89 -30.04
CA ARG A 530 -7.59 -18.98 -30.13
C ARG A 530 -8.10 -20.38 -30.47
N LYS A 531 -7.23 -21.39 -30.47
CA LYS A 531 -7.55 -22.73 -30.98
C LYS A 531 -8.34 -23.53 -29.96
N ALA A 532 -9.10 -24.52 -30.44
CA ALA A 532 -9.67 -25.52 -29.56
C ALA A 532 -8.56 -26.30 -28.82
N PRO A 533 -8.81 -26.82 -27.61
CA PRO A 533 -7.80 -27.57 -26.88
C PRO A 533 -7.17 -28.76 -27.60
N SER A 534 -7.95 -29.57 -28.30
CA SER A 534 -7.42 -30.67 -29.10
C SER A 534 -6.39 -30.21 -30.13
N GLU A 535 -6.62 -29.05 -30.77
CA GLU A 535 -5.76 -28.49 -31.80
C GLU A 535 -4.48 -27.86 -31.25
N TYR A 536 -4.58 -27.08 -30.16
CA TYR A 536 -3.37 -26.50 -29.58
C TYR A 536 -2.51 -27.55 -28.89
N LEU A 537 -3.11 -28.61 -28.30
CA LEU A 537 -2.36 -29.71 -27.69
C LEU A 537 -1.56 -30.46 -28.75
N ALA A 538 -2.19 -30.81 -29.87
CA ALA A 538 -1.49 -31.41 -31.01
C ALA A 538 -0.36 -30.50 -31.52
N SER A 539 -0.61 -29.18 -31.59
CA SER A 539 0.41 -28.20 -32.00
C SER A 539 1.58 -28.12 -31.01
N LEU A 540 1.32 -28.13 -29.70
CA LEU A 540 2.33 -28.10 -28.65
C LEU A 540 3.18 -29.36 -28.68
N GLN A 541 2.56 -30.53 -28.73
CA GLN A 541 3.23 -31.83 -28.74
C GLN A 541 4.15 -32.00 -29.96
N ALA A 542 3.67 -31.61 -31.16
CA ALA A 542 4.44 -31.71 -32.40
C ALA A 542 5.51 -30.61 -32.55
N HIS A 543 5.55 -29.62 -31.64
CA HIS A 543 6.52 -28.54 -31.73
C HIS A 543 7.94 -29.08 -31.56
N LYS A 544 8.85 -28.70 -32.47
CA LYS A 544 10.23 -29.22 -32.55
C LYS A 544 11.02 -29.12 -31.23
N GLN A 545 10.75 -28.09 -30.43
CA GLN A 545 11.44 -27.85 -29.15
C GLN A 545 10.74 -28.52 -27.96
N VAL A 546 9.48 -28.94 -28.13
CA VAL A 546 8.70 -29.58 -27.07
C VAL A 546 8.83 -31.08 -27.24
N GLY A 547 8.28 -31.67 -28.32
CA GLY A 547 8.36 -33.11 -28.59
C GLY A 547 7.85 -33.94 -27.41
N LEU A 548 6.54 -34.09 -27.29
CA LEU A 548 5.88 -34.87 -26.23
C LEU A 548 4.95 -35.91 -26.82
N GLU A 549 5.02 -37.13 -26.31
CA GLU A 549 3.97 -38.13 -26.50
C GLU A 549 2.73 -37.77 -25.67
N ASP A 550 1.58 -38.37 -25.99
CA ASP A 550 0.32 -38.10 -25.29
C ASP A 550 0.45 -38.35 -23.79
N ILE A 551 1.09 -39.45 -23.38
CA ILE A 551 1.28 -39.82 -21.97
C ILE A 551 2.03 -38.73 -21.19
N GLU A 552 3.04 -38.12 -21.81
CA GLU A 552 3.85 -37.10 -21.16
C GLU A 552 3.10 -35.76 -21.05
N MET A 553 2.38 -35.36 -22.10
CA MET A 553 1.52 -34.18 -22.08
C MET A 553 0.37 -34.35 -21.07
N ASP A 554 -0.22 -35.54 -21.00
CA ASP A 554 -1.31 -35.86 -20.09
C ASP A 554 -0.85 -35.78 -18.62
N ALA A 555 0.37 -36.21 -18.32
CA ALA A 555 0.96 -36.04 -17.01
C ALA A 555 1.18 -34.56 -16.65
N ILE A 556 1.59 -33.73 -17.62
CA ILE A 556 1.71 -32.28 -17.43
C ILE A 556 0.32 -31.68 -17.15
N LEU A 557 -0.70 -31.96 -17.96
CA LEU A 557 -2.05 -31.46 -17.74
C LEU A 557 -2.61 -31.90 -16.38
N ALA A 558 -2.45 -33.18 -16.02
CA ALA A 558 -2.91 -33.71 -14.74
C ALA A 558 -2.28 -33.00 -13.53
N SER A 559 -1.04 -32.52 -13.64
CA SER A 559 -0.38 -31.72 -12.58
C SER A 559 -1.13 -30.42 -12.25
N HIS A 560 -1.94 -29.91 -13.18
CA HIS A 560 -2.82 -28.74 -12.99
C HIS A 560 -4.26 -29.11 -12.59
N ARG A 561 -4.50 -30.37 -12.22
CA ARG A 561 -5.83 -30.93 -11.95
C ARG A 561 -6.79 -30.83 -13.15
N ILE A 562 -6.24 -30.78 -14.37
CA ILE A 562 -7.00 -30.72 -15.62
C ILE A 562 -7.51 -32.11 -16.00
N PRO A 563 -8.82 -32.27 -16.29
CA PRO A 563 -9.36 -33.52 -16.79
C PRO A 563 -9.02 -33.70 -18.26
N VAL A 564 -7.98 -34.50 -18.50
CA VAL A 564 -7.31 -34.68 -19.80
C VAL A 564 -8.27 -35.15 -20.89
N ALA A 565 -9.10 -36.16 -20.61
CA ALA A 565 -9.98 -36.76 -21.62
C ALA A 565 -10.95 -35.71 -22.19
N GLN A 566 -11.61 -34.96 -21.32
CA GLN A 566 -12.56 -33.91 -21.68
C GLN A 566 -11.87 -32.74 -22.39
N LEU A 567 -10.63 -32.41 -21.98
CA LEU A 567 -9.85 -31.38 -22.67
C LEU A 567 -9.53 -31.82 -24.11
N ARG A 568 -9.05 -33.05 -24.31
CA ARG A 568 -8.70 -33.58 -25.64
C ARG A 568 -9.91 -33.74 -26.56
N SER A 569 -11.11 -33.94 -26.01
CA SER A 569 -12.36 -34.02 -26.78
C SER A 569 -13.08 -32.67 -26.94
N ASN A 570 -12.52 -31.57 -26.44
CA ASN A 570 -13.13 -30.22 -26.43
C ASN A 570 -14.49 -30.14 -25.68
N GLU A 571 -14.75 -31.06 -24.76
CA GLU A 571 -16.02 -31.16 -24.03
C GLU A 571 -16.04 -30.19 -22.83
N PHE A 572 -16.28 -28.91 -23.10
CA PHE A 572 -16.19 -27.84 -22.08
C PHE A 572 -17.07 -28.09 -20.86
N ALA A 573 -18.33 -28.50 -21.05
CA ALA A 573 -19.28 -28.67 -19.94
C ALA A 573 -18.84 -29.78 -18.97
N GLU A 574 -18.44 -30.93 -19.48
CA GLU A 574 -17.95 -32.03 -18.64
C GLU A 574 -16.55 -31.72 -18.08
N PHE A 575 -15.68 -31.07 -18.84
CA PHE A 575 -14.40 -30.54 -18.34
C PHE A 575 -14.61 -29.66 -17.12
N TYR A 576 -15.54 -28.70 -17.20
CA TYR A 576 -15.80 -27.73 -16.15
C TYR A 576 -16.26 -28.44 -14.87
N LYS A 577 -17.21 -29.37 -15.00
CA LYS A 577 -17.73 -30.17 -13.90
C LYS A 577 -16.63 -31.00 -13.21
N VAL A 578 -15.87 -31.78 -13.98
CA VAL A 578 -14.81 -32.64 -13.43
C VAL A 578 -13.70 -31.82 -12.80
N ARG A 579 -13.28 -30.72 -13.46
CA ARG A 579 -12.23 -29.84 -12.93
C ARG A 579 -12.68 -29.14 -11.65
N LYS A 580 -13.94 -28.69 -11.58
CA LYS A 580 -14.53 -28.13 -10.35
C LYS A 580 -14.39 -29.13 -9.19
N THR A 581 -14.76 -30.40 -9.40
CA THR A 581 -14.56 -31.45 -8.38
C THR A 581 -13.10 -31.63 -7.99
N ASN A 582 -12.17 -31.67 -8.94
CA ASN A 582 -10.75 -31.81 -8.64
C ASN A 582 -10.18 -30.62 -7.84
N LEU A 583 -10.63 -29.40 -8.13
CA LEU A 583 -10.23 -28.21 -7.38
C LEU A 583 -10.83 -28.19 -5.96
N LEU A 584 -12.06 -28.66 -5.79
CA LEU A 584 -12.69 -28.80 -4.47
C LEU A 584 -11.96 -29.81 -3.59
N GLN A 585 -11.44 -30.92 -4.16
CA GLN A 585 -10.59 -31.85 -3.41
C GLN A 585 -9.30 -31.17 -2.93
N LEU A 586 -8.73 -30.28 -3.73
CA LEU A 586 -7.54 -29.50 -3.36
C LEU A 586 -7.84 -28.56 -2.18
N VAL A 587 -9.00 -27.89 -2.21
CA VAL A 587 -9.52 -27.07 -1.09
C VAL A 587 -9.71 -27.93 0.16
N GLU A 588 -10.34 -29.10 0.03
CA GLU A 588 -10.61 -30.02 1.14
C GLU A 588 -9.32 -30.46 1.84
N ILE A 589 -8.31 -30.86 1.06
CA ILE A 589 -7.00 -31.27 1.58
C ILE A 589 -6.33 -30.11 2.31
N ALA A 590 -6.34 -28.91 1.72
CA ALA A 590 -5.68 -27.73 2.30
C ALA A 590 -6.36 -27.25 3.59
N MET A 591 -7.68 -27.20 3.63
CA MET A 591 -8.46 -26.81 4.80
C MET A 591 -8.58 -27.92 5.85
N GLY A 592 -8.33 -29.18 5.46
CA GLY A 592 -8.55 -30.35 6.30
C GLY A 592 -10.01 -30.52 6.73
N LYS A 593 -10.95 -30.10 5.87
CA LYS A 593 -12.41 -30.25 6.02
C LYS A 593 -13.13 -30.09 4.68
N ALA A 594 -14.29 -30.75 4.56
CA ALA A 594 -15.08 -30.75 3.33
C ALA A 594 -15.63 -29.35 2.99
N PRO A 595 -15.63 -28.96 1.70
CA PRO A 595 -16.38 -27.81 1.21
C PRO A 595 -17.87 -27.92 1.48
N GLN A 596 -18.55 -26.78 1.57
CA GLN A 596 -20.01 -26.73 1.71
C GLN A 596 -20.65 -26.91 0.33
N LEU A 597 -21.51 -27.92 0.23
CA LEU A 597 -22.36 -28.13 -0.95
C LEU A 597 -23.44 -27.05 -0.98
N ASP A 598 -23.75 -26.56 -2.18
CA ASP A 598 -24.86 -25.63 -2.34
C ASP A 598 -26.16 -26.37 -1.98
N GLN A 599 -26.96 -25.81 -1.06
CA GLN A 599 -28.31 -26.31 -0.89
C GLN A 599 -29.06 -26.06 -2.19
N SER A 600 -29.63 -27.10 -2.78
CA SER A 600 -30.46 -27.00 -3.98
C SER A 600 -31.72 -26.16 -3.68
N ASN A 601 -31.60 -24.84 -3.72
CA ASN A 601 -32.73 -23.92 -3.74
C ASN A 601 -32.98 -23.55 -5.19
N SER A 602 -33.95 -24.24 -5.80
CA SER A 602 -34.86 -23.56 -6.72
C SER A 602 -35.37 -22.31 -6.01
N ASP A 603 -35.28 -21.17 -6.68
CA ASP A 603 -35.74 -19.84 -6.21
C ASP A 603 -34.74 -19.05 -5.35
N ARG A 604 -33.72 -18.49 -6.01
CA ARG A 604 -33.25 -17.11 -5.79
C ARG A 604 -32.39 -16.66 -6.97
N LEU A 605 -32.90 -15.72 -7.75
CA LEU A 605 -32.14 -15.03 -8.81
C LEU A 605 -30.95 -14.28 -8.18
N PRO A 606 -29.74 -14.36 -8.76
CA PRO A 606 -28.60 -13.59 -8.27
C PRO A 606 -28.83 -12.10 -8.50
N SER A 607 -28.68 -11.31 -7.44
CA SER A 607 -28.58 -9.85 -7.50
C SER A 607 -27.34 -9.43 -8.29
N GLN A 608 -27.53 -8.52 -9.25
CA GLN A 608 -26.47 -7.93 -10.05
C GLN A 608 -25.61 -7.00 -9.18
N GLU A 609 -24.41 -7.44 -8.80
CA GLU A 609 -23.32 -6.52 -8.49
C GLU A 609 -22.61 -6.17 -9.81
N ALA A 610 -22.70 -4.90 -10.19
CA ALA A 610 -22.02 -4.35 -11.35
C ALA A 610 -20.59 -3.96 -10.96
N ASP A 611 -19.62 -4.76 -11.39
CA ASP A 611 -18.21 -4.36 -11.38
C ASP A 611 -17.90 -3.64 -12.70
N GLN A 612 -17.80 -2.32 -12.62
CA GLN A 612 -17.02 -1.51 -13.54
C GLN A 612 -15.57 -1.63 -13.11
N ASP A 613 -14.75 -2.35 -13.88
CA ASP A 613 -13.30 -2.13 -14.02
C ASP A 613 -12.72 -3.14 -15.03
N GLU A 614 -12.96 -2.87 -16.32
CA GLU A 614 -12.05 -3.31 -17.39
C GLU A 614 -11.58 -2.04 -18.11
N LEU A 615 -10.38 -1.56 -17.76
CA LEU A 615 -9.45 -0.83 -18.62
C LEU A 615 -8.12 -0.68 -17.85
N VAL A 616 -7.21 -1.64 -18.06
CA VAL A 616 -5.75 -1.53 -18.34
C VAL A 616 -5.13 -2.92 -18.26
#